data_AF-A0A356R5M1-F1
#
_entry.id   AF-A0A356R5M1-F1
#
_cell.length_a   1.000
_cell.length_b   1.000
_cell.length_c   1.000
_cell.angle_alpha   90.00
_cell.angle_beta   90.00
_cell.angle_gamma   90.00
#
_symmetry.space_group_name_H-M   'P 1'
#
loop_
_entity.id
_entity.type
_entity.pdbx_description
1 polymer ?
#
loop_
_entity_poly.entity_id
_entity_poly.type
_entity_poly.pdbx_seq_one_letter_code
_entity_poly.pdbx_strand_id
1 'polypeptide(L)'
;MCRLANQFYRFFMLAAVTLLLPVVPSALAATTPEQVQDFVHQVYIEGVPYTEASQLSADVALPVLEEILNNPREEDYWANVVVTIGMIGSDQGAKVLTDFITRKEAQGKLTRAQTVAKTSAVMSLGYIVNKTGNRTALDFLMKSTDPQTWNKRKLAWTGEFHTNETERDKQLASIAVLGLGVSGNSVAAKFLESLKAQPTTPHLRALKMAIPEIEHIAEEALKTNRAISTGGIHNYYKKIQPKHAPNEGRLDVKPRAEHEMVKPPFAGELIKKAEPGEVLRQPQLGEVVSPARTGEILKPTEKGEQINVQ
;
A
#
# COMPACT_ATOMS: atom_id res chain seq x y z
N MET A 1 29.98 -74.82 -52.73
CA MET A 1 30.85 -73.67 -52.40
C MET A 1 30.07 -72.79 -51.43
N CYS A 2 30.44 -72.46 -50.19
CA CYS A 2 31.58 -72.74 -49.32
C CYS A 2 31.06 -72.67 -47.86
N ARG A 3 31.68 -73.47 -46.99
CA ARG A 3 31.59 -73.45 -45.52
C ARG A 3 32.39 -72.27 -44.94
N LEU A 4 32.27 -72.11 -43.60
CA LEU A 4 33.23 -71.51 -42.65
C LEU A 4 33.22 -69.97 -42.59
N ALA A 5 33.43 -69.28 -41.46
CA ALA A 5 33.66 -69.62 -40.06
C ALA A 5 33.82 -68.28 -39.29
N ASN A 6 33.95 -68.40 -37.97
CA ASN A 6 34.52 -67.45 -37.01
C ASN A 6 33.62 -66.33 -36.49
N GLN A 7 33.10 -66.38 -35.25
CA GLN A 7 33.74 -66.51 -33.93
C GLN A 7 34.34 -65.18 -33.44
N PHE A 8 34.00 -64.85 -32.18
CA PHE A 8 34.52 -63.80 -31.28
C PHE A 8 33.87 -62.41 -31.33
N TYR A 9 33.06 -62.10 -30.30
CA TYR A 9 33.31 -61.07 -29.26
C TYR A 9 32.10 -61.11 -28.28
N ARG A 10 32.16 -61.90 -27.21
CA ARG A 10 32.58 -61.50 -25.84
C ARG A 10 31.74 -60.37 -25.23
N PHE A 11 30.81 -60.79 -24.37
CA PHE A 11 30.61 -60.29 -23.00
C PHE A 11 30.78 -58.78 -22.76
N PHE A 12 29.66 -58.05 -22.71
CA PHE A 12 29.50 -56.88 -21.84
C PHE A 12 28.07 -56.86 -21.29
N MET A 13 27.86 -57.62 -20.20
CA MET A 13 26.72 -57.40 -19.31
C MET A 13 27.02 -56.11 -18.52
N LEU A 14 26.46 -55.00 -18.96
CA LEU A 14 26.41 -53.78 -18.15
C LEU A 14 25.28 -53.95 -17.13
N ALA A 15 25.62 -54.29 -15.89
CA ALA A 15 24.69 -54.24 -14.77
C ALA A 15 24.32 -52.78 -14.51
N ALA A 16 23.15 -52.36 -15.00
CA ALA A 16 22.55 -51.07 -14.66
C ALA A 16 22.06 -51.13 -13.21
N VAL A 17 22.93 -50.79 -12.26
CA VAL A 17 22.56 -50.53 -10.87
C VAL A 17 21.74 -49.24 -10.85
N THR A 18 20.42 -49.36 -10.94
CA THR A 18 19.50 -48.23 -10.79
C THR A 18 19.46 -47.86 -9.31
N LEU A 19 20.25 -46.85 -8.92
CA LEU A 19 20.18 -46.25 -7.59
C LEU A 19 18.84 -45.52 -7.46
N LEU A 20 17.85 -46.16 -6.82
CA LEU A 20 16.65 -45.52 -6.31
C LEU A 20 17.04 -44.64 -5.12
N LEU A 21 17.48 -43.41 -5.41
CA LEU A 21 17.57 -42.39 -4.37
C LEU A 21 16.14 -42.04 -3.93
N PRO A 22 15.79 -42.15 -2.64
CA PRO A 22 14.52 -41.64 -2.17
C PRO A 22 14.52 -40.14 -2.39
N VAL A 23 13.65 -39.68 -3.30
CA VAL A 23 13.27 -38.26 -3.37
C VAL A 23 12.56 -37.97 -2.06
N VAL A 24 13.29 -37.44 -1.08
CA VAL A 24 12.66 -36.88 0.12
C VAL A 24 11.98 -35.61 -0.36
N PRO A 25 10.64 -35.53 -0.41
CA PRO A 25 9.99 -34.26 -0.70
C PRO A 25 10.43 -33.29 0.40
N SER A 26 11.12 -32.22 0.01
CA SER A 26 11.34 -31.09 0.90
C SER A 26 9.96 -30.59 1.31
N ALA A 27 9.50 -31.00 2.49
CA ALA A 27 8.33 -30.43 3.10
C ALA A 27 8.61 -28.93 3.22
N LEU A 28 7.90 -28.11 2.44
CA LEU A 28 7.83 -26.68 2.71
C LEU A 28 7.46 -26.57 4.18
N ALA A 29 8.33 -25.94 4.98
CA ALA A 29 8.06 -25.77 6.40
C ALA A 29 6.68 -25.13 6.54
N ALA A 30 5.75 -25.82 7.19
CA ALA A 30 4.38 -25.35 7.33
C ALA A 30 4.40 -24.02 8.11
N THR A 31 3.61 -23.04 7.65
CA THR A 31 3.41 -21.78 8.38
C THR A 31 2.92 -22.11 9.79
N THR A 32 3.57 -21.55 10.81
CA THR A 32 3.10 -21.63 12.21
C THR A 32 2.57 -20.28 12.70
N PRO A 33 1.69 -20.26 13.72
CA PRO A 33 1.24 -19.01 14.33
C PRO A 33 2.38 -18.10 14.81
N GLU A 34 3.41 -18.69 15.43
CA GLU A 34 4.58 -17.97 15.94
C GLU A 34 5.37 -17.33 14.80
N GLN A 35 5.51 -18.01 13.67
CA GLN A 35 6.16 -17.44 12.48
C GLN A 35 5.39 -16.23 11.93
N VAL A 36 4.05 -16.28 11.94
CA VAL A 36 3.21 -15.16 11.47
C VAL A 36 3.35 -13.97 12.42
N GLN A 37 3.33 -14.23 13.73
CA GLN A 37 3.52 -13.20 14.75
C GLN A 37 4.91 -12.56 14.63
N ASP A 38 5.97 -13.36 14.63
CA ASP A 38 7.35 -12.90 14.47
C ASP A 38 7.56 -12.14 13.16
N PHE A 39 6.84 -12.50 12.10
CA PHE A 39 6.87 -11.77 10.83
C PHE A 39 6.31 -10.35 10.98
N VAL A 40 5.06 -10.19 11.42
CA VAL A 40 4.43 -8.85 11.46
C VAL A 40 5.01 -7.92 12.53
N HIS A 41 5.67 -8.48 13.55
CA HIS A 41 6.37 -7.73 14.59
C HIS A 41 7.76 -7.19 14.17
N GLN A 42 8.24 -7.53 12.97
CA GLN A 42 9.48 -6.95 12.44
C GLN A 42 9.31 -5.52 11.95
N VAL A 43 10.40 -4.76 11.99
CA VAL A 43 10.52 -3.45 11.35
C VAL A 43 10.93 -3.66 9.90
N TYR A 44 10.17 -3.11 8.96
CA TYR A 44 10.38 -3.22 7.53
C TYR A 44 10.58 -1.83 6.91
N ILE A 45 11.81 -1.31 6.98
CA ILE A 45 12.16 0.03 6.46
C ILE A 45 11.68 0.25 5.01
N GLU A 46 11.73 -0.80 4.18
CA GLU A 46 11.33 -0.80 2.77
C GLU A 46 9.91 -1.38 2.52
N GLY A 47 9.13 -1.52 3.58
CA GLY A 47 7.81 -2.14 3.60
C GLY A 47 7.85 -3.67 3.68
N VAL A 48 6.69 -4.26 4.03
CA VAL A 48 6.52 -5.70 4.21
C VAL A 48 7.01 -6.46 2.95
N PRO A 49 7.89 -7.45 3.11
CA PRO A 49 8.49 -8.13 1.98
C PRO A 49 7.45 -9.05 1.31
N TYR A 50 7.14 -8.77 0.04
CA TYR A 50 6.00 -9.36 -0.65
C TYR A 50 6.12 -10.88 -0.78
N THR A 51 7.33 -11.37 -1.10
CA THR A 51 7.54 -12.79 -1.40
C THR A 51 7.22 -13.66 -0.19
N GLU A 52 7.73 -13.26 0.97
CA GLU A 52 7.59 -13.91 2.26
C GLU A 52 6.14 -13.83 2.75
N ALA A 53 5.55 -12.63 2.77
CA ALA A 53 4.15 -12.45 3.19
C ALA A 53 3.18 -13.26 2.34
N SER A 54 3.38 -13.28 1.00
CA SER A 54 2.47 -13.96 0.08
C SER A 54 2.54 -15.49 0.12
N GLN A 55 3.50 -16.06 0.85
CA GLN A 55 3.67 -17.50 1.04
C GLN A 55 3.07 -18.00 2.37
N LEU A 56 2.66 -17.10 3.27
CA LEU A 56 2.02 -17.47 4.53
C LEU A 56 0.67 -18.14 4.24
N SER A 57 0.41 -19.26 4.93
CA SER A 57 -0.85 -19.99 4.80
C SER A 57 -2.01 -19.20 5.40
N ALA A 58 -3.04 -18.91 4.61
CA ALA A 58 -4.15 -18.05 5.03
C ALA A 58 -4.96 -18.61 6.22
N ASP A 59 -5.13 -19.94 6.28
CA ASP A 59 -5.83 -20.65 7.35
C ASP A 59 -5.12 -20.56 8.70
N VAL A 60 -3.78 -20.50 8.70
CA VAL A 60 -2.97 -20.30 9.91
C VAL A 60 -2.81 -18.82 10.24
N ALA A 61 -2.54 -17.99 9.23
CA ALA A 61 -2.16 -16.60 9.43
C ALA A 61 -3.34 -15.69 9.80
N LEU A 62 -4.50 -15.82 9.14
CA LEU A 62 -5.61 -14.90 9.39
C LEU A 62 -6.08 -14.85 10.84
N PRO A 63 -6.26 -15.98 11.56
CA PRO A 63 -6.63 -15.93 12.98
C PRO A 63 -5.65 -15.10 13.83
N VAL A 64 -4.34 -15.27 13.62
CA VAL A 64 -3.30 -14.52 14.34
C VAL A 64 -3.35 -13.04 13.98
N LEU A 65 -3.46 -12.72 12.69
CA LEU A 65 -3.49 -11.34 12.21
C LEU A 65 -4.75 -10.60 12.69
N GLU A 66 -5.91 -11.27 12.73
CA GLU A 66 -7.15 -10.74 13.29
C GLU A 66 -7.04 -10.48 14.80
N GLU A 67 -6.40 -11.38 15.55
CA GLU A 67 -6.14 -11.18 16.99
C GLU A 67 -5.31 -9.90 17.23
N ILE A 68 -4.25 -9.71 16.45
CA ILE A 68 -3.40 -8.51 16.54
C ILE A 68 -4.19 -7.24 16.20
N LEU A 69 -5.02 -7.23 15.14
CA LEU A 69 -5.86 -6.08 14.78
C LEU A 69 -6.91 -5.72 15.83
N ASN A 70 -7.30 -6.67 16.68
CA ASN A 70 -8.26 -6.48 17.75
C ASN A 70 -7.61 -6.13 19.09
N ASN A 71 -6.27 -6.12 19.17
CA ASN A 71 -5.53 -5.72 20.36
C ASN A 71 -4.99 -4.28 20.22
N PRO A 72 -5.55 -3.28 20.93
CA PRO A 72 -5.07 -1.90 20.86
C PRO A 72 -3.62 -1.72 21.32
N ARG A 73 -3.05 -2.68 22.07
CA ARG A 73 -1.64 -2.64 22.50
C ARG A 73 -0.67 -2.96 21.36
N GLU A 74 -1.17 -3.47 20.24
CA GLU A 74 -0.41 -3.87 19.06
C GLU A 74 -0.56 -2.85 17.91
N GLU A 75 -1.10 -1.65 18.17
CA GLU A 75 -1.42 -0.69 17.11
C GLU A 75 -0.22 -0.28 16.25
N ASP A 76 0.99 -0.31 16.83
CA ASP A 76 2.25 -0.03 16.13
C ASP A 76 2.52 -1.02 14.99
N TYR A 77 1.95 -2.23 15.05
CA TYR A 77 2.16 -3.29 14.06
C TYR A 77 0.97 -3.47 13.09
N TRP A 78 -0.14 -2.75 13.32
CA TRP A 78 -1.35 -2.93 12.51
C TRP A 78 -1.10 -2.66 11.01
N ALA A 79 -0.19 -1.74 10.67
CA ALA A 79 0.17 -1.49 9.28
C ALA A 79 0.79 -2.72 8.61
N ASN A 80 1.76 -3.38 9.27
CA ASN A 80 2.35 -4.62 8.77
C ASN A 80 1.30 -5.72 8.64
N VAL A 81 0.40 -5.81 9.62
CA VAL A 81 -0.67 -6.80 9.63
C VAL A 81 -1.60 -6.64 8.43
N VAL A 82 -2.15 -5.44 8.18
CA VAL A 82 -3.10 -5.25 7.07
C VAL A 82 -2.46 -5.45 5.69
N VAL A 83 -1.18 -5.07 5.54
CA VAL A 83 -0.43 -5.32 4.31
C VAL A 83 -0.20 -6.80 4.11
N THR A 84 0.17 -7.52 5.17
CA THR A 84 0.35 -8.99 5.14
C THR A 84 -0.95 -9.70 4.77
N ILE A 85 -2.09 -9.33 5.37
CA ILE A 85 -3.42 -9.84 4.99
C ILE A 85 -3.67 -9.63 3.49
N GLY A 86 -3.35 -8.44 2.98
CA GLY A 86 -3.47 -8.12 1.56
C GLY A 86 -2.63 -9.04 0.67
N MET A 87 -1.36 -9.22 1.01
CA MET A 87 -0.39 -9.99 0.22
C MET A 87 -0.65 -11.50 0.24
N ILE A 88 -1.16 -12.04 1.35
CA ILE A 88 -1.68 -13.42 1.45
C ILE A 88 -2.81 -13.60 0.43
N GLY A 89 -3.75 -12.65 0.37
CA GLY A 89 -4.77 -12.59 -0.67
C GLY A 89 -5.82 -13.69 -0.56
N SER A 90 -6.81 -13.49 0.31
CA SER A 90 -7.97 -14.39 0.46
C SER A 90 -9.29 -13.62 0.52
N ASP A 91 -10.39 -14.28 0.22
CA ASP A 91 -11.72 -13.66 0.30
C ASP A 91 -12.11 -13.28 1.73
N GLN A 92 -11.73 -14.11 2.72
CA GLN A 92 -11.88 -13.78 4.13
C GLN A 92 -11.04 -12.54 4.50
N GLY A 93 -9.82 -12.43 4.00
CA GLY A 93 -8.97 -11.26 4.18
C GLY A 93 -9.61 -9.97 3.65
N ALA A 94 -10.34 -10.02 2.53
CA ALA A 94 -11.07 -8.87 2.01
C ALA A 94 -12.13 -8.36 3.00
N LYS A 95 -12.83 -9.29 3.65
CA LYS A 95 -13.81 -8.97 4.69
C LYS A 95 -13.11 -8.33 5.90
N VAL A 96 -12.04 -8.94 6.40
CA VAL A 96 -11.25 -8.44 7.54
C VAL A 96 -10.77 -7.00 7.28
N LEU A 97 -10.19 -6.73 6.11
CA LEU A 97 -9.71 -5.39 5.78
C LEU A 97 -10.85 -4.38 5.64
N THR A 98 -11.97 -4.75 5.02
CA THR A 98 -13.13 -3.86 4.86
C THR A 98 -13.76 -3.51 6.21
N ASP A 99 -13.92 -4.51 7.07
CA ASP A 99 -14.42 -4.34 8.43
C ASP A 99 -13.44 -3.45 9.22
N PHE A 100 -12.13 -3.71 9.12
CA PHE A 100 -11.11 -2.88 9.77
C PHE A 100 -11.15 -1.43 9.30
N ILE A 101 -11.25 -1.14 8.00
CA ILE A 101 -11.32 0.23 7.46
C ILE A 101 -12.51 1.00 8.05
N THR A 102 -13.66 0.33 8.15
CA THR A 102 -14.93 0.95 8.56
C THR A 102 -15.20 0.86 10.07
N ARG A 103 -14.39 0.09 10.81
CA ARG A 103 -14.49 -0.06 12.26
C ARG A 103 -14.34 1.29 12.96
N LYS A 104 -15.25 1.55 13.90
CA LYS A 104 -15.20 2.68 14.82
C LYS A 104 -14.17 2.42 15.91
N GLU A 105 -13.24 3.35 16.10
CA GLU A 105 -12.30 3.33 17.21
C GLU A 105 -12.86 4.14 18.39
N ALA A 106 -12.47 3.78 19.62
CA ALA A 106 -13.04 4.35 20.84
C ALA A 106 -12.83 5.87 20.97
N GLN A 107 -11.72 6.39 20.44
CA GLN A 107 -11.24 7.75 20.73
C GLN A 107 -11.63 8.78 19.66
N GLY A 108 -12.26 8.38 18.55
CA GLY A 108 -12.68 9.27 17.45
C GLY A 108 -11.54 9.93 16.66
N LYS A 109 -10.45 10.34 17.31
CA LYS A 109 -9.20 10.75 16.68
C LYS A 109 -8.22 9.58 16.72
N LEU A 110 -7.71 9.20 15.55
CA LEU A 110 -6.74 8.11 15.43
C LEU A 110 -5.33 8.59 15.78
N THR A 111 -4.53 7.68 16.35
CA THR A 111 -3.08 7.87 16.42
C THR A 111 -2.47 7.82 15.02
N ARG A 112 -1.21 8.24 14.90
CA ARG A 112 -0.44 8.08 13.66
C ARG A 112 -0.43 6.64 13.17
N ALA A 113 -0.12 5.67 14.04
CA ALA A 113 -0.04 4.25 13.68
C ALA A 113 -1.38 3.73 13.16
N GLN A 114 -2.48 4.03 13.86
CA GLN A 114 -3.83 3.69 13.44
C GLN A 114 -4.20 4.31 12.10
N THR A 115 -3.83 5.58 11.86
CA THR A 115 -4.08 6.26 10.59
C THR A 115 -3.37 5.55 9.44
N VAL A 116 -2.08 5.24 9.62
CA VAL A 116 -1.27 4.51 8.62
C VAL A 116 -1.85 3.11 8.36
N ALA A 117 -2.27 2.39 9.39
CA ALA A 117 -2.89 1.08 9.22
C ALA A 117 -4.21 1.16 8.42
N LYS A 118 -5.10 2.11 8.72
CA LYS A 118 -6.39 2.24 8.02
C LYS A 118 -6.19 2.60 6.55
N THR A 119 -5.27 3.50 6.22
CA THR A 119 -4.97 3.83 4.82
C THR A 119 -4.28 2.66 4.09
N SER A 120 -3.33 1.99 4.75
CA SER A 120 -2.66 0.80 4.20
C SER A 120 -3.64 -0.34 3.91
N ALA A 121 -4.67 -0.52 4.75
CA ALA A 121 -5.73 -1.50 4.52
C ALA A 121 -6.50 -1.23 3.22
N VAL A 122 -6.79 0.05 2.90
CA VAL A 122 -7.45 0.41 1.64
C VAL A 122 -6.59 -0.01 0.45
N MET A 123 -5.31 0.35 0.42
CA MET A 123 -4.39 -0.07 -0.65
C MET A 123 -4.28 -1.59 -0.73
N SER A 124 -4.26 -2.26 0.42
CA SER A 124 -4.04 -3.72 0.54
C SER A 124 -5.17 -4.56 -0.04
N LEU A 125 -6.39 -4.02 -0.15
CA LEU A 125 -7.46 -4.64 -0.93
C LEU A 125 -7.05 -4.87 -2.39
N GLY A 126 -6.15 -4.05 -2.93
CA GLY A 126 -5.62 -4.22 -4.28
C GLY A 126 -4.80 -5.50 -4.44
N TYR A 127 -4.00 -5.88 -3.44
CA TYR A 127 -3.29 -7.16 -3.43
C TYR A 127 -4.26 -8.34 -3.44
N ILE A 128 -5.36 -8.25 -2.69
CA ILE A 128 -6.38 -9.31 -2.66
C ILE A 128 -7.06 -9.45 -4.02
N VAL A 129 -7.43 -8.33 -4.66
CA VAL A 129 -7.97 -8.34 -6.03
C VAL A 129 -6.99 -9.00 -7.00
N ASN A 130 -5.68 -8.72 -6.87
CA ASN A 130 -4.67 -9.36 -7.71
C ASN A 130 -4.61 -10.88 -7.53
N LYS A 131 -4.62 -11.35 -6.27
CA LYS A 131 -4.46 -12.76 -5.93
C LYS A 131 -5.69 -13.60 -6.23
N THR A 132 -6.88 -13.10 -5.94
CA THR A 132 -8.11 -13.91 -5.98
C THR A 132 -9.12 -13.45 -7.03
N GLY A 133 -8.97 -12.25 -7.58
CA GLY A 133 -9.99 -11.65 -8.43
C GLY A 133 -11.25 -11.23 -7.66
N ASN A 134 -11.17 -11.04 -6.33
CA ASN A 134 -12.31 -10.71 -5.47
C ASN A 134 -13.06 -9.47 -5.99
N ARG A 135 -14.27 -9.70 -6.52
CA ARG A 135 -15.11 -8.65 -7.11
C ARG A 135 -15.60 -7.65 -6.06
N THR A 136 -15.88 -8.09 -4.84
CA THR A 136 -16.33 -7.20 -3.76
C THR A 136 -15.24 -6.21 -3.36
N ALA A 137 -13.99 -6.66 -3.25
CA ALA A 137 -12.83 -5.79 -2.98
C ALA A 137 -12.57 -4.82 -4.13
N LEU A 138 -12.67 -5.29 -5.39
CA LEU A 138 -12.54 -4.43 -6.57
C LEU A 138 -13.62 -3.34 -6.60
N ASP A 139 -14.89 -3.73 -6.41
CA ASP A 139 -16.01 -2.79 -6.36
C ASP A 139 -15.86 -1.82 -5.19
N PHE A 140 -15.37 -2.29 -4.04
CA PHE A 140 -15.08 -1.44 -2.90
C PHE A 140 -14.05 -0.38 -3.29
N LEU A 141 -12.92 -0.75 -3.91
CA LEU A 141 -11.89 0.19 -4.36
C LEU A 141 -12.43 1.18 -5.41
N MET A 142 -13.14 0.71 -6.43
CA MET A 142 -13.69 1.56 -7.49
C MET A 142 -14.68 2.60 -6.94
N LYS A 143 -15.58 2.20 -6.04
CA LYS A 143 -16.50 3.16 -5.39
C LYS A 143 -15.76 4.12 -4.46
N SER A 144 -14.67 3.66 -3.86
CA SER A 144 -13.87 4.42 -2.91
C SER A 144 -13.01 5.51 -3.55
N THR A 145 -12.89 5.57 -4.87
CA THR A 145 -12.19 6.68 -5.53
C THR A 145 -13.01 7.98 -5.52
N ASP A 146 -14.29 7.93 -5.12
CA ASP A 146 -15.12 9.11 -4.88
C ASP A 146 -15.09 9.49 -3.38
N PRO A 147 -14.60 10.69 -3.02
CA PRO A 147 -14.66 11.21 -1.65
C PRO A 147 -16.06 11.11 -1.00
N GLN A 148 -17.13 11.30 -1.76
CA GLN A 148 -18.50 11.24 -1.25
C GLN A 148 -18.89 9.83 -0.78
N THR A 149 -18.25 8.78 -1.30
CA THR A 149 -18.48 7.41 -0.83
C THR A 149 -18.01 7.24 0.62
N TRP A 150 -16.90 7.87 1.00
CA TRP A 150 -16.38 7.82 2.37
C TRP A 150 -17.29 8.55 3.35
N ASN A 151 -17.80 9.72 2.96
CA ASN A 151 -18.80 10.44 3.74
C ASN A 151 -20.07 9.59 3.97
N LYS A 152 -20.57 8.92 2.92
CA LYS A 152 -21.74 8.01 3.02
C LYS A 152 -21.51 6.82 3.96
N ARG A 153 -20.27 6.35 4.07
CA ARG A 153 -19.87 5.29 5.02
C ARG A 153 -19.83 5.79 6.46
N LYS A 154 -19.92 7.11 6.70
CA LYS A 154 -19.91 7.75 8.02
C LYS A 154 -18.73 7.28 8.87
N LEU A 155 -17.53 7.33 8.31
CA LEU A 155 -16.31 6.95 9.01
C LEU A 155 -16.19 7.80 10.29
N ALA A 156 -16.27 7.13 11.44
CA ALA A 156 -16.29 7.76 12.76
C ALA A 156 -14.88 8.07 13.28
N TRP A 157 -13.94 8.36 12.37
CA TRP A 157 -12.55 8.60 12.72
C TRP A 157 -11.87 9.64 11.83
N THR A 158 -11.03 10.50 12.38
CA THR A 158 -10.07 11.33 11.63
C THR A 158 -8.66 11.01 12.07
N GLY A 159 -7.73 11.01 11.12
CA GLY A 159 -6.31 10.77 11.40
C GLY A 159 -5.59 12.05 11.82
N GLU A 160 -4.45 11.90 12.49
CA GLU A 160 -3.61 13.04 12.92
C GLU A 160 -3.14 13.94 11.76
N PHE A 161 -2.99 13.36 10.56
CA PHE A 161 -2.59 14.06 9.34
C PHE A 161 -3.72 14.82 8.64
N HIS A 162 -4.96 14.74 9.16
CA HIS A 162 -6.13 15.33 8.52
C HIS A 162 -6.69 16.45 9.37
N THR A 163 -6.87 17.63 8.76
CA THR A 163 -7.53 18.75 9.43
C THR A 163 -9.02 18.50 9.63
N ASN A 164 -9.66 17.71 8.76
CA ASN A 164 -11.09 17.41 8.79
C ASN A 164 -11.43 16.14 7.97
N GLU A 165 -12.70 15.73 8.00
CA GLU A 165 -13.22 14.57 7.27
C GLU A 165 -13.07 14.69 5.74
N THR A 166 -13.22 15.90 5.19
CA THR A 166 -13.10 16.14 3.75
C THR A 166 -11.68 15.82 3.26
N GLU A 167 -10.65 16.25 3.98
CA GLU A 167 -9.26 15.94 3.62
C GLU A 167 -8.94 14.46 3.80
N ARG A 168 -9.46 13.81 4.85
CA ARG A 168 -9.40 12.35 5.01
C ARG A 168 -10.00 11.63 3.81
N ASP A 169 -11.20 12.01 3.39
CA ASP A 169 -11.95 11.35 2.32
C ASP A 169 -11.27 11.51 0.96
N LYS A 170 -10.65 12.68 0.69
CA LYS A 170 -9.79 12.88 -0.47
C LYS A 170 -8.55 11.99 -0.44
N GLN A 171 -7.87 11.90 0.70
CA GLN A 171 -6.70 11.03 0.85
C GLN A 171 -7.08 9.57 0.59
N LEU A 172 -8.15 9.08 1.24
CA LEU A 172 -8.61 7.70 1.07
C LEU A 172 -9.03 7.40 -0.37
N ALA A 173 -9.61 8.38 -1.08
CA ALA A 173 -9.90 8.25 -2.50
C ALA A 173 -8.64 8.12 -3.36
N SER A 174 -7.61 8.93 -3.11
CA SER A 174 -6.30 8.79 -3.76
C SER A 174 -5.65 7.44 -3.48
N ILE A 175 -5.71 6.95 -2.23
CA ILE A 175 -5.20 5.63 -1.86
C ILE A 175 -5.98 4.50 -2.55
N ALA A 176 -7.29 4.64 -2.71
CA ALA A 176 -8.10 3.66 -3.46
C ALA A 176 -7.66 3.58 -4.93
N VAL A 177 -7.30 4.71 -5.57
CA VAL A 177 -6.73 4.71 -6.92
C VAL A 177 -5.40 3.95 -6.98
N LEU A 178 -4.52 4.13 -5.99
CA LEU A 178 -3.28 3.35 -5.88
C LEU A 178 -3.55 1.86 -5.64
N GLY A 179 -4.56 1.53 -4.83
CA GLY A 179 -5.05 0.16 -4.63
C GLY A 179 -5.50 -0.52 -5.94
N LEU A 180 -6.23 0.22 -6.78
CA LEU A 180 -6.56 -0.24 -8.14
C LEU A 180 -5.30 -0.46 -8.99
N GLY A 181 -4.26 0.38 -8.80
CA GLY A 181 -2.96 0.21 -9.41
C GLY A 181 -2.31 -1.13 -9.10
N VAL A 182 -2.15 -1.47 -7.82
CA VAL A 182 -1.49 -2.72 -7.41
C VAL A 182 -2.31 -3.99 -7.72
N SER A 183 -3.58 -3.86 -8.11
CA SER A 183 -4.43 -5.01 -8.44
C SER A 183 -4.03 -5.75 -9.72
N GLY A 184 -3.38 -5.09 -10.68
CA GLY A 184 -3.12 -5.65 -12.01
C GLY A 184 -4.37 -6.13 -12.76
N ASN A 185 -5.57 -5.72 -12.33
CA ASN A 185 -6.83 -6.18 -12.88
C ASN A 185 -7.24 -5.34 -14.10
N SER A 186 -7.75 -5.99 -15.15
CA SER A 186 -8.11 -5.32 -16.41
C SER A 186 -9.33 -4.40 -16.30
N VAL A 187 -10.28 -4.68 -15.41
CA VAL A 187 -11.41 -3.80 -15.11
C VAL A 187 -10.90 -2.55 -14.38
N ALA A 188 -9.99 -2.73 -13.41
CA ALA A 188 -9.33 -1.61 -12.74
C ALA A 188 -8.54 -0.74 -13.74
N ALA A 189 -7.82 -1.33 -14.69
CA ALA A 189 -7.10 -0.59 -15.73
C ALA A 189 -8.03 0.29 -16.58
N LYS A 190 -9.17 -0.25 -17.01
CA LYS A 190 -10.18 0.53 -17.77
C LYS A 190 -10.75 1.68 -16.94
N PHE A 191 -10.99 1.45 -15.66
CA PHE A 191 -11.45 2.49 -14.75
C PHE A 191 -10.39 3.59 -14.58
N LEU A 192 -9.12 3.23 -14.36
CA LEU A 192 -8.01 4.17 -14.25
C LEU A 192 -7.84 5.02 -15.52
N GLU A 193 -8.01 4.44 -16.72
CA GLU A 193 -8.02 5.21 -17.97
C GLU A 193 -9.17 6.22 -18.02
N SER A 194 -10.34 5.87 -17.48
CA SER A 194 -11.48 6.81 -17.43
C SER A 194 -11.23 8.00 -16.50
N LEU A 195 -10.41 7.83 -15.45
CA LEU A 195 -10.01 8.94 -14.57
C LEU A 195 -9.06 9.92 -15.28
N LYS A 196 -8.24 9.43 -16.22
CA LYS A 196 -7.33 10.26 -17.02
C LYS A 196 -8.05 11.02 -18.13
N ALA A 197 -9.07 10.40 -18.75
CA ALA A 197 -9.79 10.99 -19.86
C ALA A 197 -10.44 12.33 -19.50
N GLN A 198 -10.70 13.20 -20.49
CA GLN A 198 -11.44 14.43 -20.25
C GLN A 198 -12.78 14.11 -19.58
N PRO A 199 -13.18 14.85 -18.53
CA PRO A 199 -14.33 14.47 -17.74
C PRO A 199 -15.63 14.70 -18.52
N THR A 200 -16.19 13.63 -19.05
CA THR A 200 -17.43 13.65 -19.86
C THR A 200 -18.70 13.63 -19.01
N THR A 201 -18.60 13.28 -17.72
CA THR A 201 -19.74 13.21 -16.80
C THR A 201 -19.65 14.27 -15.69
N PRO A 202 -20.78 14.76 -15.16
CA PRO A 202 -20.79 15.64 -14.00
C PRO A 202 -20.03 15.07 -12.79
N HIS A 203 -20.15 13.76 -12.57
CA HIS A 203 -19.47 13.05 -11.50
C HIS A 203 -17.94 13.10 -11.64
N LEU A 204 -17.40 12.78 -12.83
CA LEU A 204 -15.95 12.85 -13.07
C LEU A 204 -15.42 14.29 -12.96
N ARG A 205 -16.21 15.29 -13.41
CA ARG A 205 -15.85 16.70 -13.21
C ARG A 205 -15.75 17.04 -11.72
N ALA A 206 -16.73 16.64 -10.93
CA ALA A 206 -16.73 16.86 -9.48
C ALA A 206 -15.53 16.20 -8.79
N LEU A 207 -15.20 14.95 -9.18
CA LEU A 207 -14.05 14.23 -8.66
C LEU A 207 -12.73 14.97 -8.95
N LYS A 208 -12.51 15.41 -10.20
CA LYS A 208 -11.31 16.15 -10.58
C LYS A 208 -11.19 17.51 -9.91
N MET A 209 -12.30 18.19 -9.65
CA MET A 209 -12.30 19.42 -8.84
C MET A 209 -11.98 19.13 -7.37
N ALA A 210 -12.46 18.01 -6.83
CA ALA A 210 -12.20 17.65 -5.43
C ALA A 210 -10.75 17.19 -5.20
N ILE A 211 -10.13 16.54 -6.19
CA ILE A 211 -8.76 16.05 -6.15
C ILE A 211 -8.04 16.44 -7.45
N PRO A 212 -7.45 17.65 -7.53
CA PRO A 212 -6.80 18.14 -8.75
C PRO A 212 -5.73 17.20 -9.33
N GLU A 213 -4.98 16.51 -8.46
CA GLU A 213 -3.89 15.60 -8.84
C GLU A 213 -4.37 14.18 -9.22
N ILE A 214 -5.68 13.93 -9.25
CA ILE A 214 -6.21 12.57 -9.46
C ILE A 214 -5.82 11.97 -10.82
N GLU A 215 -5.62 12.81 -11.84
CA GLU A 215 -5.17 12.37 -13.15
C GLU A 215 -3.74 11.80 -13.10
N HIS A 216 -2.83 12.50 -12.43
CA HIS A 216 -1.46 12.05 -12.25
C HIS A 216 -1.38 10.78 -11.39
N ILE A 217 -2.17 10.73 -10.30
CA ILE A 217 -2.26 9.52 -9.46
C ILE A 217 -2.80 8.33 -10.27
N ALA A 218 -3.82 8.55 -11.11
CA ALA A 218 -4.39 7.52 -11.97
C ALA A 218 -3.40 7.06 -13.05
N GLU A 219 -2.56 7.95 -13.58
CA GLU A 219 -1.50 7.60 -14.53
C GLU A 219 -0.45 6.67 -13.92
N GLU A 220 0.08 7.00 -12.74
CA GLU A 220 1.06 6.15 -12.06
C GLU A 220 0.43 4.81 -11.61
N ALA A 221 -0.81 4.84 -11.10
CA ALA A 221 -1.55 3.62 -10.77
C ALA A 221 -1.74 2.74 -12.01
N LEU A 222 -2.08 3.30 -13.17
CA LEU A 222 -2.27 2.56 -14.41
C LEU A 222 -0.95 1.94 -14.91
N LYS A 223 0.16 2.68 -14.82
CA LYS A 223 1.50 2.17 -15.15
C LYS A 223 1.85 0.95 -14.30
N THR A 224 1.63 1.02 -12.99
CA THR A 224 1.82 -0.14 -12.12
C THR A 224 0.87 -1.28 -12.44
N ASN A 225 -0.42 -0.99 -12.64
CA ASN A 225 -1.41 -2.00 -12.98
C ASN A 225 -0.98 -2.79 -14.23
N ARG A 226 -0.54 -2.08 -15.27
CA ARG A 226 -0.02 -2.71 -16.50
C ARG A 226 1.23 -3.54 -16.23
N ALA A 227 2.19 -3.01 -15.48
CA ALA A 227 3.41 -3.75 -15.14
C ALA A 227 3.11 -5.05 -14.38
N ILE A 228 2.18 -5.02 -13.43
CA ILE A 228 1.73 -6.20 -12.68
C ILE A 228 0.93 -7.15 -13.57
N SER A 229 0.02 -6.64 -14.40
CA SER A 229 -0.82 -7.47 -15.28
C SER A 229 0.00 -8.27 -16.31
N THR A 230 1.07 -7.66 -16.82
CA THR A 230 1.93 -8.28 -17.84
C THR A 230 3.03 -9.15 -17.21
N GLY A 231 3.63 -8.69 -16.11
CA GLY A 231 4.78 -9.35 -15.50
C GLY A 231 4.46 -10.27 -14.33
N GLY A 232 3.26 -10.17 -13.76
CA GLY A 232 2.92 -10.75 -12.47
C GLY A 232 3.46 -9.91 -11.30
N ILE A 233 2.70 -9.85 -10.21
CA ILE A 233 3.02 -9.02 -9.04
C ILE A 233 4.31 -9.45 -8.34
N HIS A 234 4.63 -10.75 -8.33
CA HIS A 234 5.88 -11.25 -7.74
C HIS A 234 7.11 -10.68 -8.46
N ASN A 235 7.09 -10.66 -9.79
CA ASN A 235 8.18 -10.08 -10.58
C ASN A 235 8.24 -8.56 -10.48
N TYR A 236 7.10 -7.90 -10.25
CA TYR A 236 7.07 -6.47 -9.96
C TYR A 236 7.82 -6.17 -8.65
N TYR A 237 7.46 -6.84 -7.55
CA TYR A 237 8.11 -6.62 -6.25
C TYR A 237 9.57 -7.06 -6.22
N LYS A 238 9.94 -8.15 -6.91
CA LYS A 238 11.34 -8.57 -7.04
C LYS A 238 12.25 -7.50 -7.67
N LYS A 239 11.70 -6.58 -8.47
CA LYS A 239 12.45 -5.47 -9.09
C LYS A 239 12.59 -4.25 -8.19
N ILE A 240 11.59 -3.99 -7.35
CA ILE A 240 11.51 -2.75 -6.57
C ILE A 240 11.86 -2.92 -5.09
N GLN A 241 11.69 -4.12 -4.53
CA GLN A 241 12.16 -4.45 -3.19
C GLN A 241 13.59 -4.99 -3.31
N PRO A 242 14.59 -4.36 -2.68
CA PRO A 242 15.93 -4.91 -2.63
C PRO A 242 15.89 -6.29 -1.96
N LYS A 243 16.75 -7.21 -2.41
CA LYS A 243 16.92 -8.50 -1.74
C LYS A 243 17.24 -8.21 -0.28
N HIS A 244 16.34 -8.59 0.62
CA HIS A 244 16.62 -8.51 2.04
C HIS A 244 17.84 -9.41 2.29
N ALA A 245 18.92 -8.84 2.84
CA ALA A 245 19.96 -9.66 3.42
C ALA A 245 19.30 -10.47 4.55
N PRO A 246 19.51 -11.79 4.64
CA PRO A 246 18.96 -12.57 5.74
C PRO A 246 19.44 -11.94 7.06
N ASN A 247 18.50 -11.59 7.92
CA ASN A 247 18.64 -10.92 9.22
C ASN A 247 19.99 -11.18 9.93
N GLU A 248 21.02 -10.38 9.65
CA GLU A 248 22.16 -10.21 10.53
C GLU A 248 21.77 -9.16 11.58
N GLY A 249 21.18 -9.63 12.69
CA GLY A 249 20.87 -8.81 13.86
C GLY A 249 19.41 -8.41 13.96
N ARG A 250 18.63 -9.25 14.66
CA ARG A 250 17.31 -8.90 15.20
C ARG A 250 17.52 -7.73 16.17
N LEU A 251 17.34 -6.51 15.71
CA LEU A 251 17.31 -5.34 16.59
C LEU A 251 15.94 -5.32 17.25
N ASP A 252 15.88 -5.61 18.55
CA ASP A 252 14.68 -5.51 19.41
C ASP A 252 14.26 -4.05 19.64
N VAL A 253 14.15 -3.28 18.56
CA VAL A 253 13.69 -1.90 18.58
C VAL A 253 12.23 -1.94 18.17
N LYS A 254 11.33 -1.58 19.10
CA LYS A 254 9.92 -1.34 18.75
C LYS A 254 9.87 -0.39 17.55
N PRO A 255 9.03 -0.65 16.52
CA PRO A 255 8.89 0.27 15.41
C PRO A 255 8.52 1.64 15.96
N ARG A 256 9.49 2.55 15.99
CA ARG A 256 9.23 3.92 16.38
C ARG A 256 8.53 4.52 15.18
N ALA A 257 7.29 4.96 15.33
CA ALA A 257 6.48 5.58 14.26
C ALA A 257 7.23 6.71 13.50
N GLU A 258 8.33 7.20 14.04
CA GLU A 258 9.26 8.17 13.49
C GLU A 258 10.04 7.68 12.24
N HIS A 259 10.24 6.38 12.03
CA HIS A 259 11.16 5.87 10.98
C HIS A 259 10.52 5.07 9.83
N GLU A 260 9.20 4.91 9.78
CA GLU A 260 8.59 3.97 8.84
C GLU A 260 7.37 4.55 8.13
N MET A 261 7.68 5.33 7.10
CA MET A 261 7.06 5.19 5.78
C MET A 261 8.01 5.89 4.81
N VAL A 262 9.01 5.15 4.32
CA VAL A 262 9.54 5.46 3.00
C VAL A 262 8.33 5.46 2.09
N LYS A 263 8.17 6.58 1.39
CA LYS A 263 7.23 6.80 0.30
C LYS A 263 6.79 5.44 -0.29
N PRO A 264 5.49 5.10 -0.39
CA PRO A 264 5.10 4.04 -1.32
C PRO A 264 5.88 4.28 -2.63
N PRO A 265 6.20 3.28 -3.45
CA PRO A 265 6.94 3.51 -4.71
C PRO A 265 6.33 4.64 -5.58
N PHE A 266 5.09 5.04 -5.28
CA PHE A 266 4.30 6.17 -5.82
C PHE A 266 4.50 7.57 -5.17
N ALA A 267 5.02 7.71 -3.95
CA ALA A 267 5.15 9.01 -3.27
C ALA A 267 6.51 9.70 -3.52
N GLY A 268 7.31 9.16 -4.45
CA GLY A 268 8.59 9.69 -4.93
C GLY A 268 8.61 11.19 -5.21
N GLU A 269 7.55 11.74 -5.79
CA GLU A 269 7.58 13.10 -6.39
C GLU A 269 6.46 14.04 -5.92
N LEU A 270 5.53 13.60 -5.06
CA LEU A 270 4.34 14.39 -4.71
C LEU A 270 4.57 15.48 -3.64
N ILE A 271 5.80 15.70 -3.18
CA ILE A 271 6.15 16.84 -2.33
C ILE A 271 7.02 17.77 -3.17
N LYS A 272 6.44 18.90 -3.62
CA LYS A 272 7.20 20.01 -4.20
C LYS A 272 8.41 20.28 -3.31
N LYS A 273 9.62 20.27 -3.89
CA LYS A 273 10.78 20.95 -3.28
C LYS A 273 10.32 22.37 -2.94
N ALA A 274 10.32 22.73 -1.65
CA ALA A 274 10.35 24.13 -1.29
C ALA A 274 11.62 24.72 -1.95
N GLU A 275 11.45 25.78 -2.73
CA GLU A 275 12.60 26.45 -3.32
C GLU A 275 13.48 27.02 -2.20
N PRO A 276 14.81 26.91 -2.28
CA PRO A 276 15.70 27.51 -1.30
C PRO A 276 15.55 29.04 -1.34
N GLY A 277 14.82 29.63 -0.38
CA GLY A 277 14.66 31.08 -0.28
C GLY A 277 13.43 31.58 0.46
N GLU A 278 12.41 30.74 0.73
CA GLU A 278 11.22 31.18 1.46
C GLU A 278 11.47 31.21 2.97
N VAL A 279 11.80 32.41 3.48
CA VAL A 279 11.89 32.70 4.91
C VAL A 279 10.48 32.70 5.50
N LEU A 280 10.07 31.57 6.08
CA LEU A 280 8.87 31.50 6.92
C LEU A 280 9.12 32.32 8.19
N ARG A 281 8.59 33.55 8.23
CA ARG A 281 8.45 34.30 9.49
C ARG A 281 7.38 33.59 10.33
N GLN A 282 7.74 33.18 11.53
CA GLN A 282 6.76 32.77 12.54
C GLN A 282 5.85 33.97 12.87
N PRO A 283 4.52 33.83 12.85
CA PRO A 283 3.64 34.87 13.38
C PRO A 283 3.82 34.95 14.90
N GLN A 284 4.04 36.17 15.40
CA GLN A 284 4.07 36.42 16.84
C GLN A 284 2.66 36.34 17.43
N LEU A 285 2.58 35.70 18.58
CA LEU A 285 1.36 35.51 19.36
C LEU A 285 0.84 36.89 19.84
N GLY A 286 -0.29 37.35 19.31
CA GLY A 286 -0.99 38.55 19.83
C GLY A 286 -1.59 39.51 18.82
N GLU A 287 -1.44 39.31 17.51
CA GLU A 287 -1.96 40.25 16.51
C GLU A 287 -3.41 39.93 16.12
N VAL A 288 -4.35 40.76 16.59
CA VAL A 288 -5.77 40.70 16.21
C VAL A 288 -5.93 41.37 14.85
N VAL A 289 -6.09 40.58 13.79
CA VAL A 289 -6.39 41.09 12.45
C VAL A 289 -7.91 41.17 12.27
N SER A 290 -8.44 42.39 12.21
CA SER A 290 -9.83 42.64 11.84
C SER A 290 -10.06 42.29 10.35
N PRO A 291 -11.23 41.74 9.97
CA PRO A 291 -11.47 41.34 8.58
C PRO A 291 -11.60 42.57 7.66
N ALA A 292 -10.82 42.56 6.57
CA ALA A 292 -10.89 43.56 5.51
C ALA A 292 -12.23 43.50 4.77
N ARG A 293 -12.84 44.67 4.54
CA ARG A 293 -14.02 44.82 3.68
C ARG A 293 -13.62 44.71 2.21
N THR A 294 -14.43 43.99 1.45
CA THR A 294 -14.32 43.81 0.01
C THR A 294 -14.32 45.16 -0.73
N GLY A 295 -13.27 45.46 -1.50
CA GLY A 295 -13.37 46.45 -2.59
C GLY A 295 -12.25 47.48 -2.81
N GLU A 296 -11.08 47.41 -2.18
CA GLU A 296 -10.01 48.41 -2.45
C GLU A 296 -8.73 47.79 -3.03
N ILE A 297 -8.31 48.36 -4.17
CA ILE A 297 -7.08 48.05 -4.90
C ILE A 297 -5.93 48.76 -4.17
N LEU A 298 -5.02 48.01 -3.56
CA LEU A 298 -3.81 48.55 -2.95
C LEU A 298 -2.73 48.78 -4.01
N LYS A 299 -2.29 50.04 -4.16
CA LYS A 299 -1.08 50.41 -4.90
C LYS A 299 0.17 50.14 -4.05
N PRO A 300 1.35 49.89 -4.66
CA PRO A 300 2.57 49.61 -3.91
C PRO A 300 3.08 50.87 -3.22
N THR A 301 3.34 50.80 -1.91
CA THR A 301 3.93 51.88 -1.12
C THR A 301 5.46 51.86 -1.26
N GLU A 302 6.03 53.00 -1.65
CA GLU A 302 7.48 53.24 -1.62
C GLU A 302 8.01 53.42 -0.20
N LYS A 303 9.31 53.16 -0.08
CA LYS A 303 10.06 52.91 1.14
C LYS A 303 10.50 54.23 1.80
N GLY A 304 10.10 54.43 3.05
CA GLY A 304 10.81 55.27 4.01
C GLY A 304 10.14 56.59 4.36
N GLU A 305 9.40 56.62 5.46
CA GLU A 305 9.17 57.85 6.22
C GLU A 305 9.12 57.52 7.71
N GLN A 306 10.05 58.10 8.47
CA GLN A 306 10.13 58.00 9.93
C GLN A 306 9.11 58.97 10.54
N ILE A 307 8.26 58.49 11.43
CA ILE A 307 7.35 59.34 12.20
C ILE A 307 7.96 59.55 13.59
N ASN A 308 8.27 60.81 13.88
CA ASN A 308 8.75 61.31 15.16
C ASN A 308 7.55 61.42 16.12
N VAL A 309 7.70 60.92 17.35
CA VAL A 309 6.65 60.95 18.38
C VAL A 309 6.88 62.18 19.27
N GLN A 310 5.87 63.05 19.34
CA GLN A 310 5.63 63.95 20.47
C GLN A 310 4.37 63.49 21.19
#